data_AF-A0A1L9TQ01-F1
#
_entry.id   AF-A0A1L9TQ01-F1
#
_cell.length_a   1.000
_cell.length_b   1.000
_cell.length_c   1.000
_cell.angle_alpha   90.00
_cell.angle_beta   90.00
_cell.angle_gamma   90.00
#
_symmetry.space_group_name_H-M   'P 1'
#
loop_
_entity.id
_entity.type
_entity.pdbx_description
1 polymer ?
#
loop_
_entity_poly.entity_id
_entity_poly.type
_entity_poly.pdbx_seq_one_letter_code
_entity_poly.pdbx_strand_id
1 'polypeptide(L)'
;MKLSAIFAVGLASLAASQSINDVPKCAVPCLQDAVKSETNCGANDFNCACKGDNYKKVQSAATGCVIDACGQDVALEQVAPAVQKLCGK
;
A
#
# COMPACT_ATOMS: atom_id res chain seq x y z
N MET A 1 35.50 -26.31 -20.39
CA MET A 1 35.51 -25.05 -19.63
C MET A 1 34.19 -24.32 -19.86
N LYS A 2 33.40 -24.19 -18.79
CA LYS A 2 32.45 -23.11 -18.45
C LYS A 2 31.76 -22.37 -19.62
N LEU A 3 30.52 -22.79 -19.91
CA LEU A 3 29.53 -21.98 -20.61
C LEU A 3 29.07 -20.85 -19.69
N SER A 4 29.47 -19.64 -20.08
CA SER A 4 28.60 -18.50 -20.33
C SER A 4 27.56 -18.11 -19.28
N ALA A 5 27.73 -16.86 -18.81
CA ALA A 5 26.72 -16.00 -18.20
C ALA A 5 25.32 -16.15 -18.81
N ILE A 6 24.25 -15.92 -18.03
CA ILE A 6 23.28 -14.82 -18.24
C ILE A 6 22.61 -14.51 -16.89
N PHE A 7 22.51 -13.21 -16.60
CA PHE A 7 21.85 -12.57 -15.47
C PHE A 7 20.44 -13.13 -15.19
N ALA A 8 20.13 -13.35 -13.92
CA ALA A 8 18.77 -13.59 -13.45
C ALA A 8 17.90 -12.38 -13.81
N VAL A 9 16.97 -12.56 -14.76
CA VAL A 9 15.94 -11.58 -15.07
C VAL A 9 15.00 -11.52 -13.87
N GLY A 10 15.12 -10.46 -13.07
CA GLY A 10 14.18 -10.17 -12.01
C GLY A 10 12.80 -10.02 -12.60
N LEU A 11 11.86 -10.85 -12.14
CA LEU A 11 10.43 -10.69 -12.40
C LEU A 11 10.03 -9.35 -11.79
N ALA A 12 9.94 -8.31 -12.60
CA ALA A 12 9.19 -7.11 -12.23
C ALA A 12 7.73 -7.57 -12.06
N SER A 13 7.34 -7.81 -10.82
CA SER A 13 5.95 -8.06 -10.47
C SER A 13 5.14 -6.84 -10.93
N LEU A 14 4.15 -7.10 -11.79
CA LEU A 14 3.15 -6.11 -12.15
C LEU A 14 2.34 -5.81 -10.89
N ALA A 15 2.84 -4.91 -10.04
CA ALA A 15 2.03 -4.32 -8.99
C ALA A 15 0.91 -3.57 -9.72
N ALA A 16 -0.32 -4.04 -9.54
CA ALA A 16 -1.50 -3.40 -10.08
C ALA A 16 -1.45 -1.93 -9.65
N SER A 17 -1.18 -1.02 -10.59
CA SER A 17 -1.32 0.41 -10.39
C SER A 17 -2.81 0.74 -10.40
N GLN A 18 -3.58 0.14 -9.49
CA GLN A 18 -4.90 0.66 -9.18
C GLN A 18 -4.64 2.01 -8.51
N SER A 19 -5.34 3.04 -8.93
CA SER A 19 -4.98 4.40 -8.54
C SER A 19 -5.45 4.66 -7.12
N ILE A 20 -4.65 5.39 -6.32
CA ILE A 20 -5.07 5.89 -5.00
C ILE A 20 -6.40 6.65 -5.04
N ASN A 21 -6.83 7.11 -6.22
CA ASN A 21 -8.11 7.75 -6.48
C ASN A 21 -9.34 6.87 -6.17
N ASP A 22 -9.21 5.54 -6.17
CA ASP A 22 -10.28 4.62 -5.80
C ASP A 22 -10.45 4.51 -4.27
N VAL A 23 -9.46 4.98 -3.49
CA VAL A 23 -9.54 5.02 -2.03
C VAL A 23 -10.35 6.25 -1.60
N PRO A 24 -11.31 6.10 -0.67
CA PRO A 24 -12.05 7.23 -0.11
C PRO A 24 -11.12 8.35 0.37
N LYS A 25 -11.41 9.60 -0.01
CA LYS A 25 -10.55 10.75 0.27
C LYS A 25 -10.28 10.98 1.76
N CYS A 26 -11.22 10.59 2.63
CA CYS A 26 -11.07 10.65 4.08
C CYS A 26 -9.89 9.79 4.61
N ALA A 27 -9.52 8.72 3.89
CA ALA A 27 -8.46 7.80 4.31
C ALA A 27 -7.08 8.15 3.75
N VAL A 28 -7.01 8.91 2.64
CA VAL A 28 -5.75 9.28 1.98
C VAL A 28 -4.73 9.93 2.92
N PRO A 29 -5.08 10.96 3.74
CA PRO A 29 -4.11 11.55 4.66
C PRO A 29 -3.63 10.54 5.71
N CYS A 30 -4.53 9.70 6.25
CA CYS A 30 -4.17 8.65 7.21
C CYS A 30 -3.16 7.66 6.63
N LEU A 31 -3.35 7.24 5.38
CA LEU A 31 -2.44 6.33 4.70
C LEU A 31 -1.09 7.01 4.45
N GLN A 32 -1.07 8.27 3.99
CA GLN A 32 0.17 9.01 3.76
C GLN A 32 0.99 9.21 5.05
N ASP A 33 0.33 9.55 6.16
CA ASP A 33 0.98 9.70 7.47
C ASP A 33 1.50 8.35 8.01
N ALA A 34 0.72 7.28 7.87
CA ALA A 34 1.17 5.94 8.23
C ALA A 34 2.38 5.50 7.38
N VAL A 35 2.38 5.77 6.08
CA VAL A 35 3.52 5.49 5.20
C VAL A 35 4.77 6.22 5.66
N LYS A 36 4.67 7.53 5.98
CA LYS A 36 5.80 8.32 6.48
C LYS A 36 6.32 7.83 7.83
N SER A 37 5.44 7.37 8.70
CA SER A 37 5.77 7.03 10.09
C SER A 37 6.33 5.62 10.23
N GLU A 38 5.83 4.69 9.42
CA GLU A 38 6.12 3.26 9.58
C GLU A 38 7.13 2.69 8.59
N THR A 39 7.47 3.46 7.54
CA THR A 39 8.27 2.99 6.41
C THR A 39 9.29 4.03 5.97
N ASN A 40 10.23 3.60 5.12
CA ASN A 40 11.15 4.51 4.42
C ASN A 40 10.63 4.94 3.04
N CYS A 41 9.36 4.62 2.72
CA CYS A 41 8.75 4.98 1.45
C CYS A 41 8.39 6.46 1.42
N GLY A 42 8.34 7.06 0.23
CA GLY A 42 7.71 8.37 0.07
C GLY A 42 6.22 8.29 0.43
N ALA A 43 5.66 9.37 0.98
CA ALA A 43 4.26 9.39 1.45
C ALA A 43 3.21 8.95 0.42
N ASN A 44 3.49 9.19 -0.87
CA ASN A 44 2.64 8.82 -2.00
C ASN A 44 3.13 7.57 -2.75
N ASP A 45 4.23 6.97 -2.31
CA ASP A 45 4.79 5.78 -2.92
C ASP A 45 4.07 4.53 -2.40
N PHE A 46 2.81 4.39 -2.79
CA PHE A 46 1.99 3.25 -2.40
C PHE A 46 2.52 1.93 -2.98
N ASN A 47 3.27 1.96 -4.07
CA ASN A 47 3.97 0.78 -4.58
C ASN A 47 4.99 0.26 -3.54
N CYS A 48 5.78 1.15 -2.95
CA CYS A 48 6.67 0.81 -1.85
C CYS A 48 5.91 0.44 -0.57
N ALA A 49 4.87 1.20 -0.22
CA ALA A 49 4.06 0.95 0.99
C ALA A 49 3.38 -0.43 0.98
N CYS A 50 2.97 -0.93 -0.19
CA CYS A 50 2.28 -2.21 -0.34
C CYS A 50 3.23 -3.44 -0.31
N LYS A 51 4.55 -3.25 -0.24
CA LYS A 51 5.54 -4.35 -0.30
C LYS A 51 5.87 -4.93 1.08
N GLY A 52 5.95 -6.26 1.14
CA GLY A 52 6.45 -6.99 2.31
C GLY A 52 5.77 -6.55 3.61
N ASP A 53 6.58 -6.25 4.62
CA ASP A 53 6.11 -5.82 5.94
C ASP A 53 5.60 -4.37 5.98
N ASN A 54 5.95 -3.53 5.00
CA ASN A 54 5.44 -2.15 4.95
C ASN A 54 3.91 -2.12 4.93
N TYR A 55 3.29 -3.04 4.18
CA TYR A 55 1.83 -3.11 4.07
C TYR A 55 1.17 -3.31 5.43
N LYS A 56 1.68 -4.26 6.23
CA LYS A 56 1.11 -4.59 7.54
C LYS A 56 1.30 -3.45 8.52
N LYS A 57 2.47 -2.81 8.53
CA LYS A 57 2.74 -1.68 9.42
C LYS A 57 1.85 -0.48 9.07
N VAL A 58 1.76 -0.14 7.78
CA VAL A 58 0.90 0.95 7.29
C VAL A 58 -0.56 0.67 7.60
N GLN A 59 -1.06 -0.54 7.34
CA GLN A 59 -2.43 -0.91 7.68
C GLN A 59 -2.71 -0.74 9.17
N SER A 60 -1.83 -1.27 10.03
CA SER A 60 -2.00 -1.19 11.49
C SER A 60 -1.99 0.25 11.99
N ALA A 61 -1.06 1.08 11.50
CA ALA A 61 -0.95 2.48 11.90
C ALA A 61 -2.09 3.36 11.36
N ALA A 62 -2.57 3.09 10.14
CA ALA A 62 -3.65 3.87 9.54
C ALA A 62 -5.04 3.52 10.10
N THR A 63 -5.25 2.31 10.62
CA THR A 63 -6.59 1.80 10.98
C THR A 63 -7.35 2.73 11.92
N GLY A 64 -6.72 3.18 13.02
CA GLY A 64 -7.36 4.11 13.96
C GLY A 64 -7.78 5.42 13.29
N CYS A 65 -6.83 6.07 12.61
CA CYS A 65 -7.09 7.32 11.87
C CYS A 65 -8.20 7.16 10.82
N VAL A 66 -8.22 6.04 10.09
CA VAL A 66 -9.25 5.77 9.07
C VAL A 66 -10.62 5.63 9.71
N ILE A 67 -10.73 4.94 10.84
CA ILE A 67 -12.01 4.80 11.56
C ILE A 67 -12.48 6.17 12.07
N ASP A 68 -11.59 6.97 12.65
CA ASP A 68 -11.92 8.32 13.14
C ASP A 68 -12.33 9.28 12.01
N ALA A 69 -11.64 9.24 10.86
CA ALA A 69 -11.85 10.18 9.76
C ALA A 69 -12.97 9.77 8.80
N CYS A 70 -13.15 8.47 8.56
CA CYS A 70 -14.13 7.95 7.59
C CYS A 70 -15.39 7.36 8.25
N GLY A 71 -15.32 7.02 9.54
CA GLY A 71 -16.31 6.18 10.20
C GLY A 71 -16.08 4.69 9.96
N GLN A 72 -16.56 3.86 10.89
CA GLN A 72 -16.30 2.42 10.89
C GLN A 72 -16.86 1.71 9.66
N ASP A 73 -18.09 2.02 9.23
CA ASP A 73 -18.70 1.38 8.06
C ASP A 73 -17.92 1.69 6.77
N VAL A 74 -17.56 2.95 6.54
CA VAL A 74 -16.77 3.36 5.37
C VAL A 74 -15.37 2.74 5.42
N ALA A 75 -14.75 2.66 6.60
CA ALA A 75 -13.44 2.03 6.78
C ALA A 75 -13.46 0.56 6.36
N LEU A 76 -14.48 -0.19 6.75
CA LEU A 76 -14.58 -1.63 6.49
C LEU A 76 -15.09 -1.95 5.08
N GLU A 77 -16.11 -1.24 4.62
CA GLU A 77 -16.81 -1.60 3.37
C GLU A 77 -16.23 -0.91 2.13
N GLN A 78 -15.50 0.20 2.30
CA GLN A 78 -14.96 0.98 1.18
C GLN A 78 -13.44 1.10 1.24
N VAL A 79 -12.88 1.56 2.36
CA VAL A 79 -11.43 1.82 2.46
C VAL A 79 -10.63 0.54 2.42
N ALA A 80 -10.95 -0.44 3.29
CA ALA A 80 -10.24 -1.70 3.34
C ALA A 80 -10.18 -2.43 1.97
N PRO A 81 -11.31 -2.66 1.26
CA PRO A 81 -11.24 -3.31 -0.04
C PRO A 81 -10.53 -2.45 -1.10
N ALA A 82 -10.67 -1.12 -1.08
CA ALA A 82 -9.94 -0.24 -1.99
C ALA A 82 -8.41 -0.32 -1.77
N VAL A 83 -7.95 -0.36 -0.52
CA VAL A 83 -6.52 -0.49 -0.18
C VAL A 83 -6.00 -1.89 -0.51
N GLN A 84 -6.78 -2.94 -0.29
CA GLN A 84 -6.42 -4.30 -0.73
C GLN A 84 -6.24 -4.35 -2.24
N LYS A 85 -7.18 -3.75 -2.99
CA LYS A 85 -7.13 -3.66 -4.45
C LYS A 85 -5.92 -2.84 -4.94
N LEU A 86 -5.63 -1.71 -4.27
CA LEU A 86 -4.43 -0.89 -4.48
C LEU A 86 -3.14 -1.70 -4.31
N CYS A 87 -3.10 -2.57 -3.30
CA CYS A 87 -1.91 -3.36 -2.96
C CYS A 87 -1.88 -4.77 -3.56
N GLY A 88 -2.90 -5.17 -4.34
CA GLY A 88 -3.05 -6.52 -4.88
C GLY A 88 -3.08 -7.61 -3.81
N LYS A 89 -3.90 -7.42 -2.76
CA LYS A 89 -4.06 -8.33 -1.60
C LYS A 89 -5.42 -9.01 -1.56
#